data_AF-A0A838MH83-F1
#
_entry.id   AF-A0A838MH83-F1
#
_cell.length_a   1.000
_cell.length_b   1.000
_cell.length_c   1.000
_cell.angle_alpha   90.00
_cell.angle_beta   90.00
_cell.angle_gamma   90.00
#
_symmetry.space_group_name_H-M   'P 1'
#
loop_
_entity.id
_entity.type
_entity.pdbx_description
1 polymer ?
#
loop_
_entity_poly.entity_id
_entity_poly.type
_entity_poly.pdbx_seq_one_letter_code
_entity_poly.pdbx_strand_id
1 'polypeptide(L)'
;MTKILKEKLEEKKNKLLETYNVLIKLRKLSLKDIKDKKENFWAVSYGLVIAIEAILDIGQYILSDRGIKAENYSKIVPLLAQEKVLPQK
;
A
#
# COMPACT_ATOMS: atom_id res chain seq x y z
N MET A 1 16.24 -12.23 5.92
CA MET A 1 14.78 -12.46 6.18
C MET A 1 14.44 -13.87 6.71
N THR A 2 13.71 -13.97 7.83
CA THR A 2 13.21 -15.26 8.39
C THR A 2 12.00 -15.82 7.61
N LYS A 3 11.68 -17.11 7.74
CA LYS A 3 10.52 -17.75 7.09
C LYS A 3 9.19 -17.07 7.44
N ILE A 4 8.99 -16.76 8.73
CA ILE A 4 7.80 -16.07 9.25
C ILE A 4 7.62 -14.68 8.63
N LEU A 5 8.73 -13.94 8.43
CA LEU A 5 8.70 -12.63 7.79
C LEU A 5 8.26 -12.71 6.32
N LYS A 6 8.72 -13.72 5.59
CA LYS A 6 8.34 -13.95 4.19
C LYS A 6 6.85 -14.26 4.06
N GLU A 7 6.31 -15.10 4.94
CA GLU A 7 4.88 -15.44 4.96
C GLU A 7 4.00 -14.20 5.21
N LYS A 8 4.36 -13.37 6.20
CA LYS A 8 3.66 -12.10 6.46
C LYS A 8 3.74 -11.12 5.29
N LEU A 9 4.86 -11.08 4.58
CA LEU A 9 5.02 -10.21 3.42
C LEU A 9 4.10 -10.66 2.27
N GLU A 10 4.01 -11.97 2.03
CA GLU A 10 3.10 -12.49 1.00
C GLU A 10 1.63 -12.30 1.35
N GLU A 11 1.25 -12.45 2.62
CA GLU A 11 -0.10 -12.12 3.08
C GLU A 11 -0.45 -10.65 2.77
N LYS A 12 0.46 -9.72 3.11
CA LYS A 12 0.27 -8.28 2.84
C LYS A 12 0.20 -7.99 1.33
N LYS A 13 1.05 -8.65 0.53
CA LYS A 13 1.04 -8.51 -0.93
C LYS A 13 -0.27 -9.03 -1.54
N ASN A 14 -0.76 -10.18 -1.11
CA ASN A 14 -2.02 -10.74 -1.58
C ASN A 14 -3.20 -9.81 -1.24
N LYS A 15 -3.24 -9.31 0.01
CA LYS A 15 -4.26 -8.36 0.45
C LYS A 15 -4.21 -7.04 -0.33
N LEU A 16 -3.01 -6.54 -0.64
CA LEU A 16 -2.83 -5.36 -1.49
C LEU A 16 -3.37 -5.60 -2.90
N LEU A 17 -3.07 -6.74 -3.50
CA LEU A 17 -3.56 -7.10 -4.84
C LEU A 17 -5.08 -7.23 -4.87
N GLU A 18 -5.68 -7.87 -3.87
CA GLU A 18 -7.13 -7.95 -3.72
C GLU A 18 -7.76 -6.55 -3.63
N THR A 19 -7.22 -5.71 -2.75
CA THR A 19 -7.68 -4.32 -2.55
C THR A 19 -7.55 -3.50 -3.83
N TYR A 20 -6.42 -3.62 -4.53
CA TYR A 20 -6.18 -2.96 -5.82
C TYR A 20 -7.22 -3.37 -6.86
N ASN A 21 -7.52 -4.67 -6.96
CA ASN A 21 -8.52 -5.18 -7.89
C ASN A 21 -9.93 -4.63 -7.58
N VAL A 22 -10.28 -4.47 -6.30
CA VAL A 22 -11.53 -3.81 -5.88
C VAL A 22 -11.54 -2.34 -6.30
N LEU A 23 -10.47 -1.59 -6.00
CA LEU A 23 -10.36 -0.17 -6.36
C LEU A 23 -10.41 0.06 -7.87
N ILE A 24 -9.80 -0.83 -8.67
CA ILE A 24 -9.87 -0.76 -10.14
C ILE A 24 -11.31 -0.92 -10.64
N LYS A 25 -12.12 -1.79 -10.01
CA LYS A 25 -13.54 -1.91 -10.35
C LYS A 25 -14.31 -0.63 -9.98
N LEU A 26 -13.99 -0.04 -8.83
CA LEU A 26 -14.58 1.21 -8.35
C LEU A 26 -14.17 2.43 -9.19
N ARG A 27 -13.06 2.36 -9.95
CA ARG A 27 -12.63 3.42 -10.89
C ARG A 27 -13.68 3.75 -11.97
N LYS A 28 -14.65 2.87 -12.19
CA LYS A 28 -15.77 3.10 -13.12
C LYS A 28 -16.81 4.07 -12.58
N LEU A 29 -16.82 4.33 -11.27
CA LEU A 29 -17.76 5.27 -10.64
C LEU A 29 -17.40 6.70 -11.03
N SER A 30 -18.42 7.50 -11.35
CA SER A 30 -18.23 8.94 -11.50
C SER A 30 -18.08 9.61 -10.14
N LEU A 31 -17.58 10.84 -10.11
CA LEU A 31 -17.53 11.65 -8.89
C LEU A 31 -18.92 11.82 -8.26
N LYS A 32 -19.97 11.91 -9.09
CA LYS A 32 -21.36 11.97 -8.63
C LYS A 32 -21.76 10.67 -7.93
N ASP A 33 -21.47 9.52 -8.52
CA ASP A 33 -21.79 8.21 -7.92
C ASP A 33 -21.10 7.99 -6.57
N ILE A 34 -19.90 8.55 -6.40
CA ILE A 34 -19.15 8.51 -5.14
C ILE A 34 -19.80 9.43 -4.10
N LYS A 35 -20.25 10.62 -4.49
CA LYS A 35 -20.85 11.62 -3.57
C LYS A 35 -22.27 11.26 -3.15
N ASP A 36 -23.05 10.70 -4.06
CA ASP A 36 -24.48 10.44 -3.85
C ASP A 36 -24.75 9.18 -3.02
N LYS A 37 -23.75 8.28 -2.88
CA LYS A 37 -23.84 7.04 -2.08
C LYS A 37 -22.69 6.94 -1.08
N LYS A 38 -23.00 7.00 0.21
CA LYS A 38 -22.00 6.92 1.29
C LYS A 38 -21.19 5.63 1.22
N GLU A 39 -21.81 4.53 0.80
CA GLU A 39 -21.19 3.22 0.65
C GLU A 39 -20.08 3.25 -0.40
N ASN A 40 -20.29 3.96 -1.52
CA ASN A 40 -19.27 4.13 -2.55
C ASN A 40 -18.09 4.95 -2.03
N PHE A 41 -18.37 6.05 -1.34
CA PHE A 41 -17.35 6.89 -0.72
C PHE A 41 -16.52 6.10 0.30
N TRP A 42 -17.17 5.32 1.17
CA TRP A 42 -16.50 4.48 2.16
C TRP A 42 -15.68 3.38 1.51
N ALA A 43 -16.23 2.67 0.51
CA ALA A 43 -15.51 1.60 -0.18
C ALA A 43 -14.22 2.13 -0.83
N VAL A 44 -14.29 3.27 -1.53
CA VAL A 44 -13.12 3.90 -2.14
C VAL A 44 -12.13 4.37 -1.08
N SER A 45 -12.58 5.10 -0.06
CA SER A 45 -11.71 5.68 0.96
C SER A 45 -11.01 4.59 1.78
N TYR A 46 -11.77 3.59 2.24
CA TYR A 46 -11.24 2.47 3.01
C TYR A 46 -10.26 1.63 2.20
N GLY A 47 -10.60 1.32 0.94
CA GLY A 47 -9.70 0.61 0.05
C GLY A 47 -8.39 1.36 -0.19
N LEU A 48 -8.45 2.68 -0.38
CA LEU A 48 -7.25 3.51 -0.56
C LEU A 48 -6.36 3.51 0.69
N VAL A 49 -6.95 3.67 1.88
CA VAL A 49 -6.20 3.62 3.15
C VAL A 49 -5.48 2.29 3.30
N ILE A 50 -6.19 1.16 3.14
CA ILE A 50 -5.58 -0.17 3.24
C ILE A 50 -4.44 -0.35 2.23
N ALA A 51 -4.65 0.08 0.98
CA ALA A 51 -3.64 -0.08 -0.06
C ALA A 51 -2.37 0.72 0.26
N ILE A 52 -2.53 1.97 0.73
CA ILE A 52 -1.41 2.82 1.14
C ILE A 52 -0.67 2.19 2.33
N GLU A 53 -1.39 1.77 3.37
CA GLU A 53 -0.79 1.13 4.55
C GLU A 53 -0.02 -0.14 4.17
N ALA A 54 -0.59 -1.00 3.32
CA ALA A 54 0.07 -2.22 2.87
C ALA A 54 1.37 -1.91 2.09
N ILE A 55 1.37 -0.92 1.20
CA ILE A 55 2.57 -0.50 0.47
C ILE A 55 3.64 0.03 1.43
N LEU A 56 3.25 0.87 2.40
CA LEU A 56 4.17 1.41 3.39
C LEU A 56 4.78 0.32 4.27
N ASP A 57 3.97 -0.64 4.73
CA ASP A 57 4.46 -1.78 5.52
C ASP A 57 5.43 -2.63 4.71
N ILE A 58 5.09 -2.99 3.47
CA ILE A 58 5.97 -3.72 2.56
C ILE A 58 7.29 -2.96 2.39
N GLY A 59 7.21 -1.64 2.19
CA GLY A 59 8.36 -0.76 2.10
C GLY A 59 9.24 -0.82 3.35
N GLN A 60 8.64 -0.73 4.54
CA GLN A 60 9.37 -0.84 5.80
C GLN A 60 10.05 -2.21 5.95
N TYR A 61 9.39 -3.32 5.55
CA TYR A 61 10.03 -4.63 5.57
C TYR A 61 11.25 -4.71 4.66
N ILE A 62 11.17 -4.15 3.46
CA ILE A 62 12.30 -4.11 2.52
C ILE A 62 13.47 -3.31 3.10
N LEU A 63 13.19 -2.13 3.66
CA LEU A 63 14.21 -1.30 4.32
C LEU A 63 14.82 -2.01 5.54
N SER A 64 13.99 -2.68 6.34
CA SER A 64 14.44 -3.43 7.51
C SER A 64 15.35 -4.60 7.18
N ASP A 65 15.14 -5.31 6.08
CA ASP A 65 16.06 -6.37 5.63
C ASP A 65 17.44 -5.81 5.24
N ARG A 66 17.52 -4.50 4.95
CA ARG A 66 18.77 -3.74 4.73
C ARG A 66 19.31 -3.05 5.99
N GLY A 67 18.70 -3.27 7.16
CA GLY A 67 19.08 -2.60 8.40
C GLY A 67 18.65 -1.14 8.49
N ILE A 68 17.79 -0.66 7.59
CA ILE A 68 17.29 0.71 7.54
C ILE A 68 15.91 0.78 8.19
N LYS A 69 15.74 1.71 9.12
CA LYS A 69 14.46 1.97 9.77
C LYS A 69 13.99 3.37 9.42
N ALA A 70 12.79 3.49 8.85
CA ALA A 70 12.20 4.81 8.63
C ALA A 70 11.72 5.38 9.97
N GLU A 71 11.97 6.67 10.20
CA GLU A 71 11.52 7.37 11.40
C GLU A 71 9.99 7.50 11.44
N ASN A 72 9.37 7.65 10.27
CA ASN A 72 7.92 7.71 10.10
C ASN A 72 7.54 7.31 8.66
N TYR A 73 6.25 7.07 8.45
CA TYR A 73 5.71 6.60 7.17
C TYR A 73 6.05 7.50 5.98
N SER A 74 6.17 8.82 6.17
CA SER A 74 6.52 9.75 5.07
C SER A 74 7.93 9.53 4.53
N LYS A 75 8.83 8.93 5.32
CA LYS A 75 10.22 8.67 4.94
C LYS A 75 10.40 7.36 4.18
N ILE A 76 9.44 6.45 4.21
CA ILE A 76 9.56 5.13 3.59
C ILE A 76 9.80 5.25 2.08
N VAL A 77 8.96 5.98 1.36
CA VAL A 77 9.07 6.11 -0.10
C VAL A 77 10.40 6.79 -0.53
N PRO A 78 10.81 7.93 0.07
CA PRO A 78 12.13 8.51 -0.20
C PRO A 78 13.29 7.56 0.07
N LEU A 79 13.26 6.83 1.19
CA LEU A 79 14.32 5.87 1.54
C LEU A 79 14.37 4.72 0.52
N LEU A 80 13.22 4.19 0.10
CA LEU A 80 13.17 3.15 -0.95
C LEU A 80 13.77 3.64 -2.28
N ALA A 81 13.58 4.91 -2.64
CA ALA A 81 14.17 5.49 -3.84
C ALA A 81 15.68 5.72 -3.70
N GLN A 82 16.15 6.16 -2.53
CA GLN A 82 17.59 6.27 -2.21
C GLN A 82 18.28 4.90 -2.29
N GLU A 83 17.59 3.86 -1.80
CA GLU A 83 18.03 2.47 -1.82
C GLU A 83 17.87 1.77 -3.19
N LYS A 84 17.47 2.51 -4.23
CA LYS A 84 17.27 2.02 -5.61
C LYS A 84 16.25 0.86 -5.71
N VAL A 85 15.36 0.73 -4.72
CA VAL A 85 14.23 -0.21 -4.77
C VAL A 85 13.12 0.37 -5.66
N LEU A 86 12.89 1.67 -5.55
CA LEU A 86 12.00 2.43 -6.42
C LEU A 86 12.83 3.34 -7.33
N PRO A 87 12.35 3.65 -8.55
CA PRO A 87 13.01 4.61 -9.42
C PRO A 87 13.06 5.98 -8.74
N GLN A 88 14.19 6.68 -8.90
CA GLN A 88 14.29 8.09 -8.57
C GLN A 88 13.56 8.88 -9.67
N LYS A 89 12.80 9.90 -9.25
CA LYS A 89 12.20 10.86 -10.19
C LYS A 89 13.27 11.66 -10.92
#